data_AF-A0A6N2ME85-F1
#
_entry.id   AF-A0A6N2ME85-F1
#
_cell.length_a   1.000
_cell.length_b   1.000
_cell.length_c   1.000
_cell.angle_alpha   90.00
_cell.angle_beta   90.00
_cell.angle_gamma   90.00
#
_symmetry.space_group_name_H-M   'P 1'
#
loop_
_entity.id
_entity.type
_entity.pdbx_description
1 polymer ?
#
loop_
_entity_poly.entity_id
_entity_poly.type
_entity_poly.pdbx_seq_one_letter_code
_entity_poly.pdbx_strand_id
1 'polypeptide(L)'
;MESSISAVTFKGSIPEAILESKKQRKLFAVYISGENVESAELEKSTWADSKVTESLSKYCILLHVKEGSTDAMNFSAICILLYKLLTC
;
A
#
# COMPACT_ATOMS: atom_id res chain seq x y z
N MET A 1 2.82 18.57 -8.10
CA MET A 1 2.08 18.54 -6.82
C MET A 1 2.25 17.12 -6.30
N GLU A 2 3.02 16.91 -5.24
CA GLU A 2 3.15 15.56 -4.64
C GLU A 2 1.77 15.12 -4.17
N SER A 3 1.34 13.92 -4.57
CA SER A 3 0.05 13.37 -4.18
C SER A 3 0.05 13.06 -2.69
N SER A 4 -1.02 13.38 -1.96
CA SER A 4 -1.15 13.16 -0.50
C SER A 4 -0.86 11.71 -0.09
N ILE A 5 -1.13 10.74 -0.99
CA ILE A 5 -0.83 9.33 -0.75
C ILE A 5 0.67 9.03 -0.72
N SER A 6 1.48 9.77 -1.47
CA SER A 6 2.92 9.54 -1.56
C SER A 6 3.64 9.82 -0.24
N ALA A 7 3.07 10.67 0.61
CA ALA A 7 3.55 10.97 1.95
C ALA A 7 3.32 9.82 2.95
N VAL A 8 2.27 9.01 2.74
CA VAL A 8 1.91 7.88 3.62
C VAL A 8 2.32 6.51 3.06
N THR A 9 2.79 6.50 1.81
CA THR A 9 3.29 5.30 1.13
C THR A 9 4.68 4.92 1.65
N PHE A 10 4.84 3.65 2.02
CA PHE A 10 6.11 3.05 2.37
C PHE A 10 7.05 3.01 1.16
N LYS A 11 8.28 3.48 1.33
CA LYS A 11 9.25 3.69 0.23
C LYS A 11 10.20 2.51 0.00
N GLY A 12 10.12 1.47 0.82
CA GLY A 12 10.93 0.25 0.65
C GLY A 12 10.24 -0.80 -0.21
N SER A 13 10.89 -1.95 -0.31
CA SER A 13 10.40 -3.12 -1.05
C SER A 13 9.22 -3.82 -0.36
N ILE A 14 8.52 -4.69 -1.10
CA ILE A 14 7.41 -5.49 -0.53
C ILE A 14 7.85 -6.30 0.72
N PRO A 15 8.97 -7.06 0.71
CA PRO A 15 9.37 -7.81 1.89
C PRO A 15 9.65 -6.92 3.10
N GLU A 16 10.29 -5.77 2.89
CA GLU A 16 10.55 -4.79 3.94
C GLU A 16 9.26 -4.20 4.50
N ALA A 17 8.29 -3.88 3.64
CA ALA A 17 7.00 -3.36 4.04
C ALA A 17 6.21 -4.37 4.89
N ILE A 18 6.26 -5.66 4.53
CA ILE A 18 5.62 -6.70 5.32
C ILE A 18 6.31 -6.88 6.68
N LEU A 19 7.65 -6.92 6.71
CA LEU A 19 8.40 -7.01 7.96
C LEU A 19 8.13 -5.80 8.87
N GLU A 20 8.09 -4.59 8.32
CA GLU A 20 7.81 -3.38 9.06
C GLU A 20 6.36 -3.39 9.60
N SER A 21 5.40 -3.89 8.82
CA SER A 21 4.00 -4.04 9.28
C SER A 21 3.90 -4.95 10.51
N LYS A 22 4.66 -6.06 10.53
CA LYS A 22 4.76 -6.94 11.69
C LYS A 22 5.40 -6.26 12.89
N LYS A 23 6.56 -5.63 12.67
CA LYS A 23 7.33 -4.96 13.71
C LYS A 23 6.51 -3.85 14.39
N GLN A 24 5.76 -3.07 13.62
CA GLN A 24 4.89 -2.01 14.13
C GLN A 24 3.51 -2.51 14.57
N ARG A 25 3.17 -3.79 14.35
CA ARG A 25 1.83 -4.38 14.58
C ARG A 25 0.72 -3.60 13.87
N LYS A 26 0.99 -3.14 12.65
CA LYS A 26 0.08 -2.40 11.78
C LYS A 26 -0.46 -3.30 10.67
N LEU A 27 -1.60 -2.90 10.09
CA LEU A 27 -2.14 -3.57 8.92
C LEU A 27 -1.23 -3.34 7.71
N PHE A 28 -0.94 -4.40 6.98
CA PHE A 28 -0.30 -4.29 5.67
C PHE A 28 -1.37 -4.03 4.62
N ALA A 29 -1.32 -2.87 3.97
CA ALA A 29 -2.27 -2.48 2.94
C ALA A 29 -1.55 -2.31 1.61
N VAL A 30 -2.12 -2.84 0.53
CA VAL A 30 -1.59 -2.66 -0.82
C VAL A 30 -2.61 -1.91 -1.65
N TYR A 31 -2.18 -0.80 -2.24
CA TYR A 31 -2.94 -0.05 -3.23
C TYR A 31 -2.29 -0.25 -4.58
N ILE A 32 -3.03 -0.81 -5.55
CA ILE A 32 -2.60 -0.93 -6.94
C ILE A 32 -3.36 0.11 -7.76
N SER A 33 -2.64 1.04 -8.38
CA SER A 33 -3.25 2.08 -9.22
C SER A 33 -2.88 1.90 -10.69
N GLY A 34 -3.87 2.00 -11.57
CA GLY A 34 -3.72 2.06 -13.02
C GLY A 34 -3.92 3.46 -13.59
N GLU A 35 -3.98 3.56 -14.92
CA GLU A 35 -4.38 4.79 -15.64
C GLU A 35 -5.90 4.93 -15.78
N ASN A 36 -6.67 4.02 -15.17
CA ASN A 36 -8.12 4.04 -15.22
C ASN A 36 -8.73 5.18 -14.39
N VAL A 37 -9.98 5.52 -14.73
CA VAL A 37 -10.71 6.63 -14.10
C VAL A 37 -10.91 6.38 -12.61
N GLU A 38 -11.13 5.12 -12.20
CA GLU A 38 -11.32 4.75 -10.81
C GLU A 38 -10.09 5.07 -9.95
N SER A 39 -8.89 4.73 -10.43
CA SER A 39 -7.64 5.04 -9.70
C SER A 39 -7.41 6.55 -9.62
N ALA A 40 -7.65 7.27 -10.72
CA ALA A 40 -7.48 8.71 -10.77
C ALA A 40 -8.45 9.45 -9.83
N GLU A 41 -9.71 9.02 -9.76
CA GLU A 41 -10.68 9.60 -8.85
C GLU A 41 -10.36 9.27 -7.38
N LEU A 42 -9.87 8.07 -7.09
CA LEU A 42 -9.45 7.69 -5.73
C LEU A 42 -8.25 8.53 -5.25
N GLU A 43 -7.29 8.83 -6.14
CA GLU A 43 -6.15 9.72 -5.85
C GLU A 43 -6.58 11.17 -5.56
N LYS A 44 -7.61 11.68 -6.26
CA LYS A 44 -8.11 13.05 -6.07
C LYS A 44 -9.07 13.20 -4.89
N SER A 45 -9.77 12.13 -4.52
CA SER A 45 -10.80 12.15 -3.47
C SER A 45 -10.30 11.47 -2.19
N THR A 46 -10.54 10.16 -2.04
CA THR A 46 -10.27 9.38 -0.83
C THR A 46 -8.85 9.54 -0.32
N TRP A 47 -7.84 9.48 -1.19
CA TRP A 47 -6.44 9.60 -0.77
C TRP A 47 -5.98 11.03 -0.51
N ALA A 48 -6.75 12.03 -0.95
CA ALA A 48 -6.52 13.44 -0.63
C ALA A 48 -7.15 13.84 0.72
N ASP A 49 -8.07 13.04 1.27
CA ASP A 49 -8.70 13.30 2.56
C ASP A 49 -7.69 13.09 3.72
N SER A 50 -7.44 14.17 4.47
CA SER A 50 -6.56 14.19 5.65
C SER A 50 -6.91 13.13 6.71
N LYS A 51 -8.19 12.84 6.95
CA LYS A 51 -8.60 11.83 7.95
C LYS A 51 -8.24 10.43 7.50
N VAL A 52 -8.31 10.19 6.19
CA VAL A 52 -7.92 8.91 5.59
C VAL A 52 -6.41 8.76 5.68
N THR A 53 -5.62 9.76 5.27
CA THR A 53 -4.16 9.70 5.34
C THR A 53 -3.64 9.58 6.78
N GLU A 54 -4.21 10.31 7.74
CA GLU A 54 -3.90 10.16 9.17
C GLU A 54 -4.18 8.76 9.69
N SER A 55 -5.33 8.18 9.33
CA SER A 55 -5.69 6.81 9.72
C SER A 55 -4.74 5.79 9.11
N LEU A 56 -4.38 5.94 7.84
CA LEU A 56 -3.40 5.06 7.17
C LEU A 56 -2.04 5.14 7.85
N SER A 57 -1.51 6.33 8.13
CA SER A 57 -0.22 6.47 8.82
C SER A 57 -0.23 5.84 10.21
N LYS A 58 -1.35 5.92 10.92
CA LYS A 58 -1.49 5.40 12.27
C LYS A 58 -1.65 3.88 12.32
N TYR A 59 -2.43 3.31 11.42
CA TYR A 59 -2.86 1.92 11.51
C TYR A 59 -2.27 1.01 10.44
N CYS A 60 -1.68 1.57 9.38
CA CYS A 60 -1.23 0.81 8.22
C CYS A 60 0.23 1.05 7.86
N ILE A 61 0.83 0.05 7.22
CA ILE A 61 1.96 0.22 6.30
C ILE A 61 1.37 0.08 4.90
N LEU A 62 1.28 1.21 4.18
CA LEU A 62 0.69 1.26 2.84
C LEU A 62 1.78 1.10 1.78
N LEU A 63 1.64 0.08 0.94
CA LEU A 63 2.46 -0.08 -0.26
C LEU A 63 1.65 0.36 -1.49
N HIS A 64 2.18 1.31 -2.25
CA HIS A 64 1.60 1.73 -3.52
C HIS A 64 2.34 1.06 -4.67
N VAL A 65 1.62 0.30 -5.48
CA VAL A 65 2.14 -0.43 -6.63
C VAL A 65 1.46 0.12 -7.90
N LYS A 66 2.24 0.33 -8.95
CA LYS A 66 1.68 0.72 -10.26
C LYS A 66 1.23 -0.52 -11.02
N GLU A 67 0.06 -0.45 -11.64
CA GLU A 67 -0.42 -1.48 -12.55
C GLU A 67 0.61 -1.75 -13.66
N GLY A 68 0.77 -3.01 -14.07
CA GLY A 68 1.75 -3.42 -15.08
C GLY A 68 3.20 -3.48 -14.58
N SER A 69 3.49 -3.06 -13.34
CA SER A 69 4.82 -3.24 -12.74
C SER A 69 5.13 -4.72 -12.46
N THR A 70 6.42 -5.05 -12.36
CA THR A 70 6.87 -6.39 -11.93
C THR A 70 6.28 -6.79 -10.59
N ASP A 71 6.13 -5.84 -9.67
CA ASP A 71 5.53 -6.06 -8.36
C ASP A 71 4.03 -6.39 -8.46
N ALA A 72 3.29 -5.70 -9.33
CA ALA A 72 1.88 -6.00 -9.60
C ALA A 72 1.70 -7.40 -10.21
N MET A 73 2.58 -7.80 -11.14
CA MET A 73 2.52 -9.13 -11.76
C MET A 73 2.83 -10.26 -10.76
N ASN A 74 3.62 -9.97 -9.72
CA ASN A 74 3.96 -10.92 -8.67
C ASN A 74 3.04 -10.83 -7.44
N PHE A 75 1.87 -10.19 -7.54
CA PHE A 75 0.95 -10.00 -6.43
C PHE A 75 0.54 -11.32 -5.73
N SER A 76 0.42 -12.41 -6.48
CA SER A 76 0.16 -13.75 -5.91
C SER A 76 1.24 -14.20 -4.92
N ALA A 77 2.51 -13.87 -5.18
CA ALA A 77 3.61 -14.11 -4.24
C ALA A 77 3.48 -13.25 -2.98
N ILE A 78 2.97 -12.02 -3.09
CA ILE A 78 2.66 -11.15 -1.95
C ILE A 78 1.59 -11.78 -1.06
N CYS A 79 0.50 -12.31 -1.65
CA CYS A 79 -0.54 -13.01 -0.91
C CYS A 79 -0.02 -14.28 -0.21
N ILE A 80 0.85 -15.05 -0.87
CA ILE A 80 1.48 -16.24 -0.28
C ILE A 80 2.40 -15.84 0.89
N LEU A 81 3.17 -14.77 0.75
CA LEU A 81 4.01 -14.23 1.82
C LEU A 81 3.15 -13.78 2.99
N LEU A 82 2.06 -13.03 2.75
CA LEU A 82 1.11 -12.62 3.78
C LEU A 82 0.50 -13.80 4.53
N TYR A 83 0.07 -14.84 3.82
CA TYR A 83 -0.47 -16.05 4.44
C TYR A 83 0.56 -16.72 5.35
N LYS A 84 1.78 -16.97 4.85
CA LYS A 84 2.87 -17.52 5.67
C LYS A 84 3.20 -16.64 6.88
N LEU A 85 3.13 -15.34 6.71
CA LEU A 85 3.39 -14.34 7.76
C LEU A 85 2.26 -14.25 8.79
N LEU A 86 1.01 -14.64 8.47
CA LEU A 86 -0.09 -14.72 9.43
C LEU A 86 -0.14 -16.06 10.18
N THR A 87 0.40 -17.13 9.59
CA THR A 87 0.39 -18.48 10.17
C THR A 87 1.65 -18.85 10.95
N CYS A 88 2.67 -17.99 10.98
CA CYS A 88 3.92 -18.16 11.73
C CYS A 88 4.17 -16.96 12.65
#